data_AF-A0A8D8BAE5-F1
#
_entry.id   AF-A0A8D8BAE5-F1
#
_cell.length_a   1.000
_cell.length_b   1.000
_cell.length_c   1.000
_cell.angle_alpha   90.00
_cell.angle_beta   90.00
_cell.angle_gamma   90.00
#
_symmetry.space_group_name_H-M   'P 1'
#
loop_
_entity.id
_entity.type
_entity.pdbx_description
1 polymer ?
#
loop_
_entity_poly.entity_id
_entity_poly.type
_entity_poly.pdbx_seq_one_letter_code
_entity_poly.pdbx_strand_id
1 'polypeptide(L)'
;MSAWNYHPSLSEEERDEYNDGSVRLRNPNIELMDQDILYHLALGSGSHDLVEMFGDVKFVCMGGTPKRMENFAHFIMDEIGYKLPAGTQLQDISAFSYRYSMYKVGPVLSISHGMGVPSLGILLHEMIKLMYHAKCKNPIFMRIGTCGGIGVEGGTVVITEDAVDGLLRSTHELAVLGKIVHRPAILDKRLVRELKSLASQDDPYDTIVGK
;
A
#
# COMPACT_ATOMS: atom_id res chain seq x y z
N MET A 1 -6.18 -17.13 21.68
CA MET A 1 -6.03 -18.41 20.96
C MET A 1 -6.40 -18.18 19.50
N SER A 2 -5.41 -17.87 18.67
CA SER A 2 -5.57 -17.73 17.22
C SER A 2 -4.83 -18.89 16.54
N ALA A 3 -5.50 -20.02 16.44
CA ALA A 3 -5.09 -21.08 15.53
C ALA A 3 -5.67 -20.76 14.14
N TRP A 4 -4.97 -21.19 13.09
CA TRP A 4 -5.39 -21.19 11.67
C TRP A 4 -4.97 -20.00 10.79
N ASN A 5 -3.68 -19.65 10.81
CA ASN A 5 -2.98 -19.17 9.60
C ASN A 5 -2.41 -20.37 8.81
N TYR A 6 -3.27 -21.28 8.35
CA TYR A 6 -2.85 -22.42 7.53
C TYR A 6 -3.55 -22.35 6.18
N HIS A 7 -2.83 -21.79 5.20
CA HIS A 7 -3.11 -21.99 3.78
C HIS A 7 -2.16 -23.11 3.30
N PRO A 8 -2.61 -24.37 3.22
CA PRO A 8 -1.75 -25.46 2.79
C PRO A 8 -1.66 -25.49 1.26
N SER A 9 -0.72 -24.72 0.68
CA SER A 9 -0.18 -25.01 -0.67
C SER A 9 0.86 -24.01 -1.21
N LEU A 10 1.19 -22.91 -0.53
CA LEU A 10 2.25 -22.01 -1.02
C LEU A 10 3.61 -22.46 -0.51
N SER A 11 4.55 -22.69 -1.43
CA SER A 11 5.95 -22.95 -1.11
C SER A 11 6.52 -21.77 -0.31
N GLU A 12 7.58 -22.00 0.49
CA GLU A 12 8.19 -20.91 1.25
C GLU A 12 8.64 -19.75 0.35
N GLU A 13 9.03 -20.00 -0.90
CA GLU A 13 9.43 -18.98 -1.87
C GLU A 13 8.27 -18.10 -2.38
N GLU A 14 7.02 -18.56 -2.22
CA GLU A 14 5.82 -17.83 -2.64
C GLU A 14 5.24 -16.94 -1.54
N ARG A 15 5.75 -17.03 -0.31
CA ARG A 15 5.28 -16.24 0.83
C ARG A 15 5.89 -14.84 0.84
N ASP A 16 5.04 -13.83 0.95
CA ASP A 16 5.43 -12.42 1.05
C ASP A 16 5.71 -11.97 2.50
N GLU A 17 5.53 -12.87 3.47
CA GLU A 17 5.72 -12.62 4.90
C GLU A 17 6.45 -13.79 5.58
N TYR A 18 7.19 -13.50 6.64
CA TYR A 18 7.72 -14.50 7.56
C TYR A 18 6.61 -15.06 8.47
N ASN A 19 6.87 -16.18 9.14
CA ASN A 19 5.88 -16.83 10.02
C ASN A 19 5.37 -15.94 11.17
N ASP A 20 6.13 -14.91 11.54
CA ASP A 20 5.76 -13.95 12.59
C ASP A 20 4.98 -12.73 12.05
N GLY A 21 4.64 -12.74 10.76
CA GLY A 21 3.93 -11.68 10.04
C GLY A 21 4.81 -10.54 9.55
N SER A 22 6.12 -10.57 9.77
CA SER A 22 7.00 -9.52 9.24
C SER A 22 7.13 -9.61 7.73
N VAL A 23 7.21 -8.45 7.06
CA VAL A 23 7.36 -8.37 5.60
C VAL A 23 8.63 -9.09 5.15
N ARG A 24 8.54 -9.83 4.04
CA ARG A 24 9.68 -10.50 3.42
C ARG A 24 10.02 -9.88 2.07
N LEU A 25 11.31 -9.67 1.81
CA LEU A 25 11.79 -9.20 0.52
C LEU A 25 12.19 -10.36 -0.38
N ARG A 26 11.92 -10.22 -1.69
CA ARG A 26 12.39 -11.14 -2.75
C ARG A 26 13.66 -10.60 -3.43
N ASN A 27 14.60 -10.09 -2.63
CA ASN A 27 15.91 -9.62 -3.11
C ASN A 27 16.98 -9.88 -2.04
N PRO A 28 17.81 -10.94 -2.20
CA PRO A 28 18.81 -11.32 -1.20
C PRO A 28 19.92 -10.27 -1.04
N ASN A 29 20.11 -9.40 -2.03
CA ASN A 29 21.18 -8.40 -1.99
C ASN A 29 20.92 -7.30 -0.97
N ILE A 30 19.67 -7.08 -0.53
CA ILE A 30 19.34 -6.05 0.45
C ILE A 30 19.98 -6.34 1.81
N GLU A 31 20.10 -7.61 2.20
CA GLU A 31 20.73 -8.02 3.46
C GLU A 31 22.24 -7.79 3.48
N LEU A 32 22.85 -7.66 2.30
CA LEU A 32 24.29 -7.45 2.14
C LEU A 32 24.69 -5.96 2.11
N MET A 33 23.71 -5.05 2.14
CA MET A 33 23.96 -3.61 2.06
C MET A 33 24.19 -3.03 3.46
N ASP A 34 25.27 -2.24 3.62
CA ASP A 34 25.53 -1.51 4.87
C ASP A 34 24.41 -0.51 5.19
N GLN A 35 23.85 0.11 4.14
CA GLN A 35 22.74 1.04 4.21
C GLN A 35 21.88 0.91 2.95
N ASP A 36 20.55 0.98 3.13
CA ASP A 36 19.59 1.06 2.05
C ASP A 36 18.96 2.46 2.01
N ILE A 37 19.07 3.13 0.85
CA ILE A 37 18.55 4.48 0.63
C ILE A 37 17.23 4.37 -0.14
N LEU A 38 16.16 4.87 0.46
CA LEU A 38 14.84 5.00 -0.15
C LEU A 38 14.76 6.38 -0.81
N TYR A 39 15.38 6.48 -1.98
CA TYR A 39 15.69 7.75 -2.64
C TYR A 39 14.44 8.59 -2.91
N HIS A 40 13.36 7.99 -3.38
CA HIS A 40 12.13 8.70 -3.74
C HIS A 40 11.27 9.02 -2.52
N LEU A 41 11.58 8.46 -1.35
CA LEU A 41 10.96 8.79 -0.07
C LEU A 41 11.81 9.75 0.78
N ALA A 42 13.05 10.03 0.38
CA ALA A 42 14.06 10.75 1.17
C ALA A 42 14.34 10.12 2.55
N LEU A 43 14.24 8.80 2.64
CA LEU A 43 14.49 8.01 3.85
C LEU A 43 15.65 7.04 3.64
N GLY A 44 16.18 6.46 4.71
CA GLY A 44 17.21 5.43 4.60
C GLY A 44 17.51 4.74 5.92
N SER A 45 17.89 3.46 5.85
CA SER A 45 18.09 2.61 7.03
C SER A 45 19.24 3.05 7.94
N GLY A 46 20.22 3.77 7.40
CA GLY A 46 21.34 4.34 8.16
C GLY A 46 21.17 5.81 8.56
N SER A 47 20.13 6.49 8.07
CA SER A 47 19.89 7.91 8.35
C SER A 47 18.66 8.17 9.24
N HIS A 48 17.81 7.15 9.43
CA HIS A 48 16.55 7.27 10.16
C HIS A 48 16.32 6.01 11.00
N ASP A 49 15.73 6.17 12.18
CA ASP A 49 15.20 5.03 12.93
C ASP A 49 13.85 4.60 12.33
N LEU A 50 13.91 3.76 11.31
CA LEU A 50 12.70 3.32 10.59
C LEU A 50 11.78 2.45 11.47
N VAL A 51 12.31 1.77 12.48
CA VAL A 51 11.52 0.96 13.41
C VAL A 51 10.71 1.85 14.34
N GLU A 52 11.34 2.86 14.94
CA GLU A 52 10.66 3.85 15.76
C GLU A 52 9.61 4.62 14.93
N MET A 53 9.98 5.05 13.72
CA MET A 53 9.12 5.89 12.89
C MET A 53 7.91 5.14 12.32
N PHE A 54 8.03 3.86 11.97
CA PHE A 54 7.02 3.16 11.16
C PHE A 54 6.63 1.76 11.65
N GLY A 55 7.26 1.20 12.68
CA GLY A 55 7.03 -0.20 13.09
C GLY A 55 5.59 -0.51 13.55
N ASP A 56 4.82 0.52 13.91
CA ASP A 56 3.41 0.43 14.29
C ASP A 56 2.44 0.50 13.09
N VAL A 57 2.93 0.75 11.87
CA VAL A 57 2.07 0.88 10.68
C VAL A 57 1.34 -0.42 10.38
N LYS A 58 0.03 -0.32 10.19
CA LYS A 58 -0.88 -1.40 9.80
C LYS A 58 -1.57 -1.17 8.47
N PHE A 59 -1.79 0.08 8.08
CA PHE A 59 -2.51 0.41 6.86
C PHE A 59 -1.68 1.39 6.03
N VAL A 60 -1.38 1.02 4.79
CA VAL A 60 -0.73 1.88 3.81
C VAL A 60 -1.77 2.25 2.75
N CYS A 61 -2.24 3.48 2.80
CA CYS A 61 -3.22 4.04 1.87
C CYS A 61 -2.51 4.87 0.81
N MET A 62 -2.66 4.48 -0.45
CA MET A 62 -1.97 5.10 -1.58
C MET A 62 -2.95 5.75 -2.54
N GLY A 63 -2.62 6.91 -3.09
CA GLY A 63 -3.46 7.56 -4.11
C GLY A 63 -2.70 8.50 -5.03
N GLY A 64 -3.38 9.04 -6.05
CA GLY A 64 -2.71 9.76 -7.14
C GLY A 64 -2.00 11.04 -6.73
N THR A 65 -2.76 12.05 -6.27
CA THR A 65 -2.23 13.40 -6.06
C THR A 65 -1.80 13.63 -4.60
N PRO A 66 -0.72 14.39 -4.36
CA PRO A 66 -0.31 14.83 -3.03
C PRO A 66 -1.45 15.41 -2.19
N LYS A 67 -2.21 16.35 -2.79
CA LYS A 67 -3.29 17.03 -2.08
C LYS A 67 -4.39 16.09 -1.61
N ARG A 68 -4.73 15.06 -2.42
CA ARG A 68 -5.73 14.06 -2.02
C ARG A 68 -5.25 13.26 -0.81
N MET A 69 -3.97 12.91 -0.77
CA MET A 69 -3.42 12.08 0.30
C MET A 69 -3.15 12.88 1.59
N GLU A 70 -2.84 14.17 1.47
CA GLU A 70 -2.85 15.11 2.60
C GLU A 70 -4.25 15.23 3.21
N ASN A 71 -5.27 15.49 2.37
CA ASN A 71 -6.66 15.58 2.82
C ASN A 71 -7.13 14.27 3.46
N PHE A 72 -6.75 13.12 2.88
CA PHE A 72 -7.05 11.80 3.45
C PHE A 72 -6.39 11.62 4.81
N ALA A 73 -5.16 12.08 5.00
CA ALA A 73 -4.48 11.97 6.29
C ALA A 73 -5.17 12.81 7.37
N HIS A 74 -5.60 14.05 7.04
CA HIS A 74 -6.40 14.86 7.95
C HIS A 74 -7.76 14.21 8.26
N PHE A 75 -8.44 13.69 7.25
CA PHE A 75 -9.70 12.96 7.44
C PHE A 75 -9.53 11.78 8.41
N ILE A 76 -8.51 10.94 8.21
CA ILE A 76 -8.22 9.83 9.11
C ILE A 76 -7.88 10.31 10.53
N MET A 77 -7.11 11.39 10.66
CA MET A 77 -6.78 11.98 11.96
C MET A 77 -8.02 12.32 12.78
N ASP A 78 -9.03 12.89 12.13
CA ASP A 78 -10.31 13.21 12.75
C ASP A 78 -11.12 11.93 13.07
N GLU A 79 -11.22 10.98 12.12
CA GLU A 79 -11.98 9.74 12.27
C GLU A 79 -11.47 8.84 13.41
N ILE A 80 -10.15 8.69 13.55
CA ILE A 80 -9.56 7.87 14.62
C ILE A 80 -9.31 8.67 15.91
N GLY A 81 -9.67 9.96 15.94
CA GLY A 81 -9.47 10.84 17.08
C GLY A 81 -7.99 11.03 17.46
N TYR A 82 -7.09 10.97 16.48
CA TYR A 82 -5.65 11.08 16.72
C TYR A 82 -5.27 12.53 17.03
N LYS A 83 -4.71 12.75 18.23
CA LYS A 83 -4.32 14.08 18.69
C LYS A 83 -2.82 14.28 18.53
N LEU A 84 -2.46 15.29 17.74
CA LEU A 84 -1.09 15.76 17.66
C LEU A 84 -0.68 16.46 18.98
N PRO A 85 0.58 16.31 19.43
CA PRO A 85 1.09 17.09 20.56
C PRO A 85 0.91 18.60 20.36
N ALA A 86 0.68 19.33 21.45
CA ALA A 86 0.54 20.77 21.41
C ALA A 86 1.77 21.43 20.74
N GLY A 87 1.52 22.35 19.79
CA GLY A 87 2.57 23.03 19.03
C GLY A 87 3.12 22.24 17.83
N THR A 88 2.54 21.07 17.51
CA THR A 88 2.92 20.28 16.32
C THR A 88 1.81 20.29 15.28
N GLN A 89 2.17 19.97 14.04
CA GLN A 89 1.24 19.84 12.91
C GLN A 89 1.63 18.64 12.06
N LEU A 90 0.69 18.11 11.30
CA LEU A 90 0.96 17.07 10.32
C LEU A 90 1.91 17.63 9.24
N GLN A 91 2.94 16.87 8.87
CA GLN A 91 3.96 17.27 7.90
C GLN A 91 4.16 16.18 6.85
N ASP A 92 4.58 16.60 5.66
CA ASP A 92 5.01 15.69 4.61
C ASP A 92 6.40 15.13 4.94
N ILE A 93 6.46 13.85 5.29
CA ILE A 93 7.67 13.13 5.68
C ILE A 93 8.65 13.04 4.49
N SER A 94 8.13 12.95 3.27
CA SER A 94 8.93 12.81 2.05
C SER A 94 9.12 14.14 1.31
N ALA A 95 8.90 15.29 1.97
CA ALA A 95 8.97 16.61 1.34
C ALA A 95 10.30 16.88 0.61
N PHE A 96 11.42 16.35 1.14
CA PHE A 96 12.75 16.52 0.53
C PHE A 96 13.01 15.62 -0.67
N SER A 97 12.13 14.65 -0.96
CA SER A 97 12.24 13.84 -2.17
C SER A 97 11.81 14.61 -3.41
N TYR A 98 10.85 15.53 -3.27
CA TYR A 98 10.11 16.17 -4.37
C TYR A 98 9.42 15.18 -5.33
N ARG A 99 9.23 13.92 -4.94
CA ARG A 99 8.63 12.85 -5.78
C ARG A 99 7.26 12.40 -5.28
N TYR A 100 7.16 12.13 -3.99
CA TYR A 100 5.92 11.72 -3.33
C TYR A 100 5.66 12.58 -2.10
N SER A 101 4.45 12.51 -1.59
CA SER A 101 4.05 13.12 -0.31
C SER A 101 3.51 12.07 0.62
N MET A 102 4.05 12.01 1.82
CA MET A 102 3.80 10.96 2.80
C MET A 102 3.39 11.57 4.14
N TYR A 103 2.30 11.09 4.72
CA TYR A 103 1.78 11.54 6.01
C TYR A 103 1.47 10.32 6.87
N LYS A 104 1.88 10.35 8.14
CA LYS A 104 1.60 9.29 9.11
C LYS A 104 0.64 9.79 10.18
N VAL A 105 -0.40 9.00 10.45
CA VAL A 105 -1.42 9.29 11.48
C VAL A 105 -1.71 7.99 12.23
N GLY A 106 -1.18 7.86 13.45
CA GLY A 106 -1.22 6.61 14.21
C GLY A 106 -0.68 5.42 13.37
N PRO A 107 -1.46 4.32 13.22
CA PRO A 107 -1.05 3.14 12.45
C PRO A 107 -1.32 3.27 10.93
N VAL A 108 -1.79 4.43 10.45
CA VAL A 108 -2.12 4.69 9.04
C VAL A 108 -1.05 5.53 8.38
N LEU A 109 -0.57 5.07 7.23
CA LEU A 109 0.37 5.78 6.38
C LEU A 109 -0.32 6.16 5.07
N SER A 110 -0.46 7.45 4.82
CA SER A 110 -1.07 8.03 3.63
C SER A 110 0.02 8.51 2.68
N ILE A 111 0.03 8.05 1.43
CA ILE A 111 1.09 8.39 0.48
C ILE A 111 0.60 8.60 -0.96
N SER A 112 1.12 9.63 -1.62
CA SER A 112 0.86 9.86 -3.04
C SER A 112 1.77 9.02 -3.94
N HIS A 113 1.28 8.64 -5.11
CA HIS A 113 2.01 7.80 -6.07
C HIS A 113 2.06 8.36 -7.49
N GLY A 114 1.55 9.56 -7.74
CA GLY A 114 1.48 10.15 -9.08
C GLY A 114 0.57 9.36 -10.04
N MET A 115 0.95 9.28 -11.31
CA MET A 115 0.16 8.60 -12.36
C MET A 115 0.95 7.51 -13.07
N GLY A 116 0.25 6.44 -13.42
CA GLY A 116 0.78 5.35 -14.23
C GLY A 116 1.53 4.28 -13.43
N VAL A 117 1.66 3.12 -14.08
CA VAL A 117 2.35 1.93 -13.54
C VAL A 117 3.82 2.23 -13.17
N PRO A 118 4.61 2.98 -13.97
CA PRO A 118 6.01 3.24 -13.60
C PRO A 118 6.15 3.99 -12.28
N SER A 119 5.33 5.02 -12.07
CA SER A 119 5.35 5.83 -10.85
C SER A 119 4.91 5.03 -9.62
N LEU A 120 3.84 4.22 -9.73
CA LEU A 120 3.40 3.37 -8.64
C LEU A 120 4.42 2.26 -8.34
N GLY A 121 5.08 1.70 -9.36
CA GLY A 121 6.08 0.64 -9.19
C GLY A 121 7.28 1.08 -8.36
N ILE A 122 7.83 2.28 -8.61
CA ILE A 122 8.90 2.87 -7.81
C ILE A 122 8.47 3.00 -6.34
N LEU A 123 7.28 3.57 -6.11
CA LEU A 123 6.74 3.73 -4.77
C LEU A 123 6.62 2.38 -4.06
N LEU A 124 5.98 1.39 -4.68
CA LEU A 124 5.76 0.09 -4.06
C LEU A 124 7.08 -0.59 -3.69
N HIS A 125 8.11 -0.48 -4.53
CA HIS A 125 9.43 -1.02 -4.22
C HIS A 125 10.02 -0.39 -2.95
N GLU A 126 10.00 0.94 -2.82
CA GLU A 126 10.55 1.60 -1.64
C GLU A 126 9.67 1.44 -0.39
N MET A 127 8.34 1.40 -0.56
CA MET A 127 7.40 1.20 0.54
C MET A 127 7.50 -0.20 1.15
N ILE A 128 7.64 -1.25 0.33
CA ILE A 128 7.80 -2.61 0.83
C ILE A 128 9.14 -2.74 1.58
N LYS A 129 10.22 -2.12 1.08
CA LYS A 129 11.50 -2.05 1.80
C LYS A 129 11.39 -1.25 3.10
N LEU A 130 10.64 -0.14 3.11
CA LEU A 130 10.37 0.63 4.33
C LEU A 130 9.70 -0.25 5.39
N MET A 131 8.63 -0.96 5.02
CA MET A 131 7.93 -1.87 5.94
C MET A 131 8.84 -3.01 6.44
N TYR A 132 9.71 -3.53 5.58
CA TYR A 132 10.72 -4.53 5.94
C TYR A 132 11.73 -4.00 6.98
N HIS A 133 12.31 -2.83 6.73
CA HIS A 133 13.29 -2.22 7.64
C HIS A 133 12.65 -1.80 8.97
N ALA A 134 11.41 -1.30 8.92
CA ALA A 134 10.62 -0.93 10.09
C ALA A 134 10.09 -2.13 10.91
N LYS A 135 10.28 -3.37 10.43
CA LYS A 135 9.76 -4.61 11.05
C LYS A 135 8.24 -4.61 11.21
N CYS A 136 7.53 -3.97 10.27
CA CYS A 136 6.07 -3.96 10.25
C CYS A 136 5.53 -5.38 10.14
N LYS A 137 4.43 -5.64 10.85
CA LYS A 137 3.76 -6.94 10.88
C LYS A 137 2.37 -6.90 10.27
N ASN A 138 2.15 -7.72 9.24
CA ASN A 138 0.94 -7.84 8.45
C ASN A 138 0.40 -6.49 7.95
N PRO A 139 1.21 -5.63 7.30
CA PRO A 139 0.73 -4.36 6.77
C PRO A 139 -0.24 -4.59 5.60
N ILE A 140 -1.38 -3.90 5.60
CA ILE A 140 -2.38 -3.93 4.54
C ILE A 140 -2.16 -2.73 3.61
N PHE A 141 -2.01 -3.01 2.31
CA PHE A 141 -1.85 -1.99 1.28
C PHE A 141 -3.18 -1.77 0.56
N MET A 142 -3.62 -0.52 0.46
CA MET A 142 -4.84 -0.12 -0.23
C MET A 142 -4.54 1.02 -1.19
N ARG A 143 -5.07 0.93 -2.41
CA ARG A 143 -5.07 2.05 -3.36
C ARG A 143 -6.45 2.68 -3.39
N ILE A 144 -6.53 3.98 -3.15
CA ILE A 144 -7.73 4.80 -3.32
C ILE A 144 -7.55 5.71 -4.54
N GLY A 145 -8.51 5.64 -5.47
CA GLY A 145 -8.34 6.23 -6.78
C GLY A 145 -9.64 6.56 -7.48
N THR A 146 -9.49 7.13 -8.66
CA THR A 146 -10.58 7.42 -9.60
C THR A 146 -10.45 6.50 -10.79
N CYS A 147 -11.57 6.10 -11.39
CA CYS A 147 -11.61 5.25 -12.57
C CYS A 147 -12.79 5.64 -13.47
N GLY A 148 -12.80 5.12 -14.70
CA GLY A 148 -13.97 5.16 -15.57
C GLY A 148 -14.79 3.89 -15.36
N GLY A 149 -16.07 4.04 -15.00
CA GLY A 149 -16.99 2.91 -14.86
C GLY A 149 -17.57 2.46 -16.21
N ILE A 150 -17.79 1.16 -16.36
CA ILE A 150 -18.47 0.57 -17.52
C ILE A 150 -19.77 -0.07 -17.03
N GLY A 151 -20.91 0.40 -17.54
CA GLY A 151 -22.22 -0.13 -17.15
C GLY A 151 -22.63 0.16 -15.70
N VAL A 152 -22.04 1.20 -15.10
CA VAL A 152 -22.34 1.67 -13.73
C VAL A 152 -22.53 3.18 -13.72
N GLU A 153 -23.33 3.66 -12.78
CA GLU A 153 -23.61 5.08 -12.62
C GLU A 153 -22.40 5.85 -12.06
N GLY A 154 -22.31 7.14 -12.42
CA GLY A 154 -21.26 8.02 -11.91
C GLY A 154 -21.34 8.16 -10.39
N GLY A 155 -20.21 7.99 -9.70
CA GLY A 155 -20.14 8.03 -8.24
C GLY A 155 -20.12 6.65 -7.57
N THR A 156 -20.40 5.57 -8.31
CA THR A 156 -20.28 4.19 -7.81
C THR A 156 -18.84 3.89 -7.39
N VAL A 157 -18.67 3.33 -6.19
CA VAL A 157 -17.39 2.82 -5.68
C VAL A 157 -17.22 1.37 -6.10
N VAL A 158 -16.10 1.07 -6.75
CA VAL A 158 -15.75 -0.30 -7.17
C VAL A 158 -14.61 -0.83 -6.32
N ILE A 159 -14.84 -1.96 -5.66
CA ILE A 159 -13.80 -2.75 -5.00
C ILE A 159 -13.28 -3.76 -6.03
N THR A 160 -12.01 -3.64 -6.38
CA THR A 160 -11.38 -4.52 -7.37
C THR A 160 -11.22 -5.94 -6.80
N GLU A 161 -11.69 -6.95 -7.52
CA GLU A 161 -11.45 -8.37 -7.22
C GLU A 161 -10.14 -8.86 -7.84
N ASP A 162 -9.95 -8.60 -9.13
CA ASP A 162 -8.74 -8.92 -9.89
C ASP A 162 -8.40 -7.71 -10.77
N ALA A 163 -7.11 -7.38 -10.90
CA ALA A 163 -6.69 -6.39 -11.88
C ALA A 163 -6.40 -7.08 -13.22
N VAL A 164 -6.98 -6.58 -14.30
CA VAL A 164 -6.82 -7.15 -15.64
C VAL A 164 -6.03 -6.24 -16.58
N ASP A 165 -5.36 -6.86 -17.56
CA ASP A 165 -4.73 -6.15 -18.67
C ASP A 165 -5.73 -5.80 -19.79
N GLY A 166 -5.24 -5.18 -20.87
CA GLY A 166 -6.06 -4.83 -22.03
C GLY A 166 -6.65 -6.01 -22.80
N LEU A 167 -6.27 -7.25 -22.45
CA LEU A 167 -6.80 -8.49 -23.01
C LEU A 167 -7.69 -9.25 -22.00
N LEU A 168 -8.08 -8.58 -20.90
CA LEU A 168 -8.89 -9.14 -19.82
C LEU A 168 -8.23 -10.32 -19.08
N ARG A 169 -6.90 -10.38 -19.09
CA ARG A 169 -6.14 -11.40 -18.36
C ARG A 169 -5.70 -10.84 -17.01
N SER A 170 -5.86 -11.59 -15.93
CA SER A 170 -5.43 -11.22 -14.58
C SER A 170 -3.90 -11.38 -14.39
N THR A 171 -3.12 -10.71 -15.24
CA THR A 171 -1.66 -10.76 -15.24
C THR A 171 -1.07 -9.36 -15.37
N HIS A 172 0.04 -9.15 -14.68
CA HIS A 172 0.91 -8.00 -14.84
C HIS A 172 2.15 -8.40 -15.62
N GLU A 173 2.31 -7.82 -16.80
CA GLU A 173 3.45 -8.06 -17.70
C GLU A 173 4.57 -7.05 -17.43
N LEU A 174 5.80 -7.54 -17.28
CA LEU A 174 6.99 -6.75 -16.97
C LEU A 174 8.16 -7.19 -17.84
N ALA A 175 8.93 -6.24 -18.37
CA ALA A 175 10.21 -6.53 -19.01
C ALA A 175 11.33 -6.54 -17.95
N VAL A 176 12.01 -7.68 -17.78
CA VAL A 176 13.15 -7.85 -16.88
C VAL A 176 14.36 -8.29 -17.70
N LEU A 177 15.36 -7.41 -17.84
CA LEU A 177 16.57 -7.66 -18.61
C LEU A 177 16.29 -8.15 -20.05
N GLY A 178 15.30 -7.54 -20.71
CA GLY A 178 14.90 -7.88 -22.08
C GLY A 178 14.00 -9.10 -22.21
N LYS A 179 13.61 -9.76 -21.11
CA LYS A 179 12.66 -10.88 -21.11
C LYS A 179 11.33 -10.46 -20.52
N ILE A 180 10.24 -10.90 -21.15
CA ILE A 180 8.89 -10.68 -20.62
C ILE A 180 8.60 -11.67 -19.50
N VAL A 181 8.22 -11.14 -18.35
CA VAL A 181 7.82 -11.88 -17.16
C VAL A 181 6.37 -11.54 -16.86
N HIS A 182 5.58 -12.58 -16.61
CA HIS A 182 4.18 -12.45 -16.22
C HIS A 182 4.06 -12.71 -14.72
N ARG A 183 3.36 -11.83 -14.00
CA ARG A 183 3.05 -11.99 -12.58
C ARG A 183 1.53 -11.99 -12.38
N PRO A 184 0.98 -12.83 -11.48
CA PRO A 184 -0.44 -12.77 -11.17
C PRO A 184 -0.85 -11.39 -10.65
N ALA A 185 -1.98 -10.86 -11.14
CA ALA A 185 -2.54 -9.57 -10.72
C ALA A 185 -3.83 -9.79 -9.91
N ILE A 186 -3.70 -10.60 -8.85
CA ILE A 186 -4.80 -11.03 -7.97
C ILE A 186 -4.81 -10.20 -6.68
N LEU A 187 -5.99 -9.98 -6.11
CA LEU A 187 -6.15 -9.30 -4.81
C LEU A 187 -6.66 -10.26 -3.73
N ASP A 188 -6.47 -9.87 -2.47
CA ASP A 188 -6.92 -10.68 -1.32
C ASP A 188 -8.45 -10.74 -1.26
N LYS A 189 -9.00 -11.92 -1.54
CA LYS A 189 -10.45 -12.18 -1.55
C LYS A 189 -11.12 -12.02 -0.18
N ARG A 190 -10.39 -12.18 0.92
CA ARG A 190 -10.91 -11.90 2.26
C ARG A 190 -11.03 -10.39 2.44
N LEU A 191 -9.99 -9.62 2.10
CA LEU A 191 -10.02 -8.17 2.21
C LEU A 191 -11.13 -7.55 1.33
N VAL A 192 -11.32 -8.06 0.11
CA VAL A 192 -12.43 -7.63 -0.78
C VAL A 192 -13.78 -7.84 -0.10
N ARG A 193 -14.01 -8.99 0.53
CA ARG A 193 -15.26 -9.30 1.25
C ARG A 193 -15.43 -8.42 2.49
N GLU A 194 -14.36 -8.20 3.25
CA GLU A 194 -14.36 -7.32 4.42
C GLU A 194 -14.73 -5.89 4.01
N LEU A 195 -14.08 -5.32 3.00
CA LEU A 195 -14.40 -3.99 2.48
C LEU A 195 -15.84 -3.91 1.97
N LYS A 196 -16.31 -4.92 1.24
CA LYS A 196 -17.70 -4.96 0.74
C LYS A 196 -18.71 -5.03 1.88
N SER A 197 -18.36 -5.66 3.00
CA SER A 197 -19.24 -5.74 4.18
C SER A 197 -19.37 -4.43 4.94
N LEU A 198 -18.47 -3.46 4.71
CA LEU A 198 -18.55 -2.12 5.30
C LEU A 198 -19.53 -1.20 4.56
N ALA A 199 -19.95 -1.56 3.34
CA ALA A 199 -20.90 -0.76 2.58
C ALA A 199 -22.29 -0.79 3.24
N SER A 200 -22.89 0.39 3.40
CA SER A 200 -24.23 0.57 3.96
C SER A 200 -25.24 0.93 2.86
N GLN A 201 -26.51 0.62 3.09
CA GLN A 201 -27.60 1.13 2.23
C GLN A 201 -27.85 2.63 2.42
N ASP A 202 -27.38 3.18 3.55
CA ASP A 202 -27.47 4.61 3.85
C ASP A 202 -26.34 5.43 3.23
N ASP A 203 -25.35 4.77 2.59
CA ASP A 203 -24.26 5.46 1.91
C ASP A 203 -24.81 6.26 0.72
N PRO A 204 -24.28 7.46 0.44
CA PRO A 204 -24.74 8.28 -0.69
C PRO A 204 -24.28 7.75 -2.05
N TYR A 205 -23.72 6.54 -2.11
CA TYR A 205 -23.18 5.90 -3.30
C TYR A 205 -23.33 4.39 -3.23
N ASP A 206 -23.48 3.76 -4.39
CA ASP A 206 -23.41 2.32 -4.51
C ASP A 206 -21.96 1.83 -4.38
N THR A 207 -21.80 0.68 -3.73
CA THR A 207 -20.51 -0.03 -3.69
C THR A 207 -20.68 -1.38 -4.36
N ILE A 208 -19.81 -1.72 -5.32
CA ILE A 208 -19.83 -3.03 -6.00
C ILE A 208 -18.45 -3.69 -5.99
N VAL A 209 -18.40 -4.98 -6.30
CA VAL A 209 -17.15 -5.72 -6.54
C VAL A 209 -17.03 -5.98 -8.04
N GLY A 210 -15.87 -5.70 -8.63
CA GLY A 210 -15.66 -5.82 -10.08
C GLY A 210 -14.19 -6.06 -10.47
N LYS A 211 -13.97 -6.36 -11.75
CA LYS A 211 -12.65 -6.52 -12.37
C LYS A 211 -12.32 -5.32 -13.24
#